data_AF-A0A1F9QKZ5-F1
#
_entry.id   AF-A0A1F9QKZ5-F1
#
_cell.length_a   1.000
_cell.length_b   1.000
_cell.length_c   1.000
_cell.angle_alpha   90.00
_cell.angle_beta   90.00
_cell.angle_gamma   90.00
#
_symmetry.space_group_name_H-M   'P 1'
#
loop_
_entity.id
_entity.type
_entity.pdbx_description
1 polymer ?
#
loop_
_entity_poly.entity_id
_entity_poly.type
_entity_poly.pdbx_seq_one_letter_code
_entity_poly.pdbx_strand_id
1 'polypeptide(L)'
;MTVFLKLFALLILLSPGASAFECPQAAQPGAAAAEKAEDCPWAGAARLLGEKADKNENLEPVFAAHAPGVLRQLETDRASGVLGLWGESINYDELANGVIVHPGILSFIASRLGAAQPRGKIAHAGLEHTYGYLFSLLPTKFGFKRARWVRPDLEDGLGLRRGSAGPAPAEGTLLANITCLAGSIALKDDAAASAELSKVLPHCGASIRAYASRPVRRGRLTEETVLPGGRKIVLRTDFAPFLKAAGGNSHLLVYSVYDSARGRASLISAFPVNEGFVKNAISPAGLGAGKPVQTRYNAYVEGLTGAGKFKGLRSVSVIE
;
A
#
# COMPACT_ATOMS: atom_id res chain seq x y z
N MET A 1 -40.41 55.63 -14.32
CA MET A 1 -39.25 56.11 -13.54
C MET A 1 -39.62 55.94 -12.08
N THR A 2 -39.04 55.09 -11.23
CA THR A 2 -37.73 54.42 -11.28
C THR A 2 -37.83 53.23 -10.32
N VAL A 3 -37.41 52.06 -10.79
CA VAL A 3 -37.29 50.81 -10.03
C VAL A 3 -36.15 50.96 -9.03
N PHE A 4 -36.39 50.75 -7.73
CA PHE A 4 -35.31 50.57 -6.76
C PHE A 4 -35.22 49.11 -6.33
N LEU A 5 -34.07 48.55 -6.70
CA LEU A 5 -33.69 47.16 -6.75
C LEU A 5 -33.43 46.62 -5.34
N LYS A 6 -34.03 45.47 -5.02
CA LYS A 6 -33.72 44.66 -3.84
C LYS A 6 -32.26 44.19 -3.94
N LEU A 7 -31.39 44.68 -3.06
CA LEU A 7 -30.06 44.09 -2.85
C LEU A 7 -30.24 42.80 -2.04
N PHE A 8 -30.39 41.67 -2.74
CA PHE A 8 -30.15 40.36 -2.16
C PHE A 8 -28.62 40.20 -2.05
N ALA A 9 -28.07 40.58 -0.89
CA ALA A 9 -26.72 40.18 -0.52
C ALA A 9 -26.73 38.67 -0.27
N LEU A 10 -26.49 37.90 -1.34
CA LEU A 10 -26.20 36.49 -1.28
C LEU A 10 -24.84 36.36 -0.57
N LEU A 11 -24.85 36.27 0.75
CA LEU A 11 -23.70 35.76 1.49
C LEU A 11 -23.46 34.34 0.98
N ILE A 12 -22.48 34.20 0.08
CA ILE A 12 -21.85 32.92 -0.21
C ILE A 12 -21.20 32.50 1.10
N LEU A 13 -21.96 31.76 1.91
CA LEU A 13 -21.41 30.91 2.96
C LEU A 13 -20.51 29.92 2.23
N LEU A 14 -19.22 30.27 2.13
CA LEU A 14 -18.16 29.35 1.75
C LEU A 14 -18.28 28.16 2.68
N SER A 15 -18.91 27.10 2.17
CA SER A 15 -19.09 25.88 2.92
C SER A 15 -17.69 25.38 3.29
N PRO A 16 -17.40 25.07 4.56
CA PRO A 16 -16.07 24.67 5.01
C PRO A 16 -15.50 23.44 4.26
N GLY A 17 -16.32 22.73 3.49
CA GLY A 17 -15.88 21.67 2.59
C GLY A 17 -15.23 22.12 1.27
N ALA A 18 -15.32 23.40 0.86
CA ALA A 18 -14.79 23.86 -0.42
C ALA A 18 -13.25 23.87 -0.45
N SER A 19 -12.61 24.29 0.65
CA SER A 19 -11.14 24.34 0.76
C SER A 19 -10.50 22.96 0.81
N ALA A 20 -11.21 21.95 1.34
CA ALA A 20 -10.69 20.59 1.39
C ALA A 20 -10.43 20.01 -0.01
N PHE A 21 -11.22 20.41 -1.01
CA PHE A 21 -11.07 19.99 -2.41
C PHE A 21 -10.26 20.94 -3.28
N GLU A 22 -9.67 22.00 -2.73
CA GLU A 22 -8.65 22.75 -3.45
C GLU A 22 -7.47 21.81 -3.74
N CYS A 23 -7.32 21.44 -5.01
CA CYS A 23 -6.31 20.52 -5.49
C CYS A 23 -6.05 20.72 -6.99
N PRO A 24 -4.80 20.63 -7.48
CA PRO A 24 -3.57 20.33 -6.73
C PRO A 24 -3.16 21.46 -5.79
N GLN A 25 -2.79 21.10 -4.55
CA GLN A 25 -2.14 22.04 -3.65
C GLN A 25 -0.65 22.14 -3.97
N ALA A 26 -0.13 23.36 -3.97
CA ALA A 26 1.30 23.61 -4.01
C ALA A 26 1.98 22.91 -2.81
N ALA A 27 3.26 22.57 -2.97
CA ALA A 27 4.05 22.07 -1.85
C ALA A 27 4.03 23.13 -0.73
N GLN A 28 3.62 22.72 0.47
CA GLN A 28 3.79 23.56 1.66
C GLN A 28 5.29 23.86 1.86
N PRO A 29 5.67 25.00 2.44
CA PRO A 29 7.06 25.29 2.75
C PRO A 29 7.73 24.13 3.51
N GLY A 30 8.82 23.58 2.94
CA GLY A 30 9.53 22.42 3.50
C GLY A 30 8.93 21.05 3.17
N ALA A 31 7.80 20.96 2.47
CA ALA A 31 7.26 19.69 2.00
C ALA A 31 8.11 19.09 0.88
N ALA A 32 8.28 17.77 0.92
CA ALA A 32 9.10 17.05 -0.04
C ALA A 32 8.45 16.86 -1.43
N ALA A 33 7.14 17.13 -1.56
CA ALA A 33 6.38 16.98 -2.80
C ALA A 33 5.14 17.89 -2.83
N ALA A 34 4.71 18.28 -4.03
CA ALA A 34 3.43 18.93 -4.32
C ALA A 34 2.41 17.91 -4.85
N GLU A 35 1.11 18.18 -4.65
CA GLU A 35 0.05 17.34 -5.22
C GLU A 35 -0.02 17.51 -6.74
N LYS A 36 -0.46 16.46 -7.43
CA LYS A 36 -0.73 16.48 -8.87
C LYS A 36 -2.21 16.22 -9.13
N ALA A 37 -2.64 16.43 -10.38
CA ALA A 37 -4.05 16.25 -10.77
C ALA A 37 -4.58 14.85 -10.44
N GLU A 38 -3.76 13.80 -10.61
CA GLU A 38 -4.15 12.43 -10.28
C GLU A 38 -4.36 12.18 -8.77
N ASP A 39 -3.79 13.02 -7.91
CA ASP A 39 -3.94 12.91 -6.45
C ASP A 39 -5.29 13.45 -5.97
N CYS A 40 -5.96 14.28 -6.78
CA CYS A 40 -6.99 15.20 -6.28
C CYS A 40 -8.28 14.60 -5.74
N PRO A 41 -8.89 13.58 -6.36
CA PRO A 41 -10.07 12.95 -5.79
C PRO A 41 -9.80 12.40 -4.38
N TRP A 42 -8.57 11.93 -4.15
CA TRP A 42 -8.16 11.26 -2.91
C TRP A 42 -7.64 12.24 -1.87
N ALA A 43 -6.92 13.28 -2.31
CA ALA A 43 -6.41 14.36 -1.46
C ALA A 43 -7.52 15.05 -0.68
N GLY A 44 -8.56 15.49 -1.38
CA GLY A 44 -9.65 16.22 -0.74
C GLY A 44 -10.50 15.35 0.16
N ALA A 45 -10.78 14.11 -0.27
CA ALA A 45 -11.45 13.13 0.59
C ALA A 45 -10.63 12.85 1.86
N ALA A 46 -9.31 12.70 1.75
CA ALA A 46 -8.42 12.46 2.89
C ALA A 46 -8.44 13.62 3.90
N ARG A 47 -8.45 14.88 3.43
CA ARG A 47 -8.54 16.06 4.29
C ARG A 47 -9.84 16.08 5.08
N LEU A 48 -10.98 15.88 4.41
CA LEU A 48 -12.29 15.80 5.07
C LEU A 48 -12.40 14.64 6.06
N LEU A 49 -11.88 13.47 5.67
CA LEU A 49 -11.84 12.30 6.53
C LEU A 49 -10.99 12.55 7.79
N GLY A 50 -9.84 13.20 7.63
CA GLY A 50 -8.97 13.60 8.74
C GLY A 50 -9.68 14.55 9.70
N GLU A 51 -10.26 15.64 9.19
CA GLU A 51 -10.99 16.63 10.00
C GLU A 51 -12.14 15.98 10.79
N LYS A 52 -12.92 15.11 10.16
CA LYS A 52 -14.00 14.39 10.85
C LYS A 52 -13.47 13.39 11.87
N ALA A 53 -12.38 12.70 11.55
CA ALA A 53 -11.78 11.73 12.46
C ALA A 53 -11.19 12.40 13.71
N ASP A 54 -10.59 13.59 13.58
CA ASP A 54 -10.12 14.40 14.71
C ASP A 54 -11.26 14.81 15.66
N LYS A 55 -12.47 15.00 15.11
CA LYS A 55 -13.70 15.32 15.86
C LYS A 55 -14.47 14.07 16.30
N ASN A 56 -13.94 12.86 16.04
CA ASN A 56 -14.61 11.58 16.28
C ASN A 56 -16.02 11.50 15.65
N GLU A 57 -16.20 12.10 14.48
CA GLU A 57 -17.44 12.08 13.72
C GLU A 57 -17.52 10.83 12.80
N ASN A 58 -18.74 10.50 12.36
CA ASN A 58 -18.94 9.42 11.40
C ASN A 58 -18.25 9.71 10.05
N LEU A 59 -17.36 8.81 9.62
CA LEU A 59 -16.63 8.91 8.35
C LEU A 59 -17.42 8.39 7.14
N GLU A 60 -18.46 7.58 7.37
CA GLU A 60 -19.29 6.97 6.32
C GLU A 60 -19.80 7.99 5.29
N PRO A 61 -20.34 9.16 5.67
CA PRO A 61 -20.89 10.10 4.69
C PRO A 61 -19.83 10.64 3.72
N VAL A 62 -18.58 10.80 4.18
CA VAL A 62 -17.48 11.28 3.33
C VAL A 62 -17.07 10.19 2.34
N PHE A 63 -16.94 8.95 2.81
CA PHE A 63 -16.70 7.81 1.93
C PHE A 63 -17.81 7.64 0.89
N ALA A 64 -19.09 7.72 1.30
CA ALA A 64 -20.22 7.58 0.40
C ALA A 64 -20.26 8.68 -0.68
N ALA A 65 -19.92 9.92 -0.32
CA ALA A 65 -19.93 11.05 -1.24
C ALA A 65 -18.71 11.05 -2.19
N HIS A 66 -17.51 10.73 -1.69
CA HIS A 66 -16.25 11.00 -2.41
C HIS A 66 -15.45 9.75 -2.79
N ALA A 67 -15.75 8.60 -2.19
CA ALA A 67 -15.12 7.33 -2.53
C ALA A 67 -16.13 6.14 -2.51
N PRO A 68 -17.32 6.25 -3.12
CA PRO A 68 -18.34 5.19 -3.04
C PRO A 68 -17.86 3.87 -3.64
N GLY A 69 -16.97 3.93 -4.63
CA GLY A 69 -16.31 2.74 -5.18
C GLY A 69 -15.43 2.01 -4.18
N VAL A 70 -14.78 2.72 -3.25
CA VAL A 70 -13.99 2.11 -2.18
C VAL A 70 -14.90 1.40 -1.20
N LEU A 71 -16.02 2.01 -0.75
CA LEU A 71 -16.96 1.33 0.16
C LEU A 71 -17.44 -0.01 -0.40
N ARG A 72 -17.83 -0.06 -1.67
CA ARG A 72 -18.26 -1.31 -2.33
C ARG A 72 -17.14 -2.36 -2.34
N GLN A 73 -15.90 -1.94 -2.57
CA GLN A 73 -14.76 -2.84 -2.54
C GLN A 73 -14.47 -3.37 -1.13
N LEU A 74 -14.56 -2.53 -0.09
CA LEU A 74 -14.39 -2.97 1.30
C LEU A 74 -15.40 -4.05 1.70
N GLU A 75 -16.66 -3.88 1.33
CA GLU A 75 -17.70 -4.90 1.57
C GLU A 75 -17.44 -6.19 0.79
N THR A 76 -16.95 -6.08 -0.46
CA THR A 76 -16.58 -7.24 -1.27
C THR A 76 -15.40 -8.00 -0.65
N ASP A 77 -14.38 -7.29 -0.19
CA ASP A 77 -13.16 -7.89 0.36
C ASP A 77 -13.35 -8.50 1.75
N ARG A 78 -14.33 -8.02 2.52
CA ARG A 78 -14.70 -8.61 3.81
C ARG A 78 -14.98 -10.11 3.70
N ALA A 79 -15.53 -10.55 2.57
CA ALA A 79 -15.91 -11.94 2.32
C ALA A 79 -14.88 -12.76 1.52
N SER A 80 -13.78 -12.16 1.04
CA SER A 80 -12.88 -12.82 0.07
C SER A 80 -11.71 -13.58 0.69
N GLY A 81 -11.49 -13.46 2.01
CA GLY A 81 -10.34 -14.05 2.69
C GLY A 81 -8.99 -13.39 2.37
N VAL A 82 -8.98 -12.34 1.52
CA VAL A 82 -7.79 -11.68 0.99
C VAL A 82 -6.85 -11.15 2.09
N LEU A 83 -7.41 -10.67 3.19
CA LEU A 83 -6.64 -10.14 4.33
C LEU A 83 -5.69 -11.18 4.91
N GLY A 84 -6.09 -12.45 4.89
CA GLY A 84 -5.30 -13.54 5.45
C GLY A 84 -3.93 -13.70 4.80
N LEU A 85 -3.67 -13.11 3.62
CA LEU A 85 -2.38 -13.16 2.95
C LEU A 85 -1.40 -12.05 3.38
N TRP A 86 -1.82 -11.13 4.26
CA TRP A 86 -1.03 -9.98 4.65
C TRP A 86 -0.55 -10.04 6.10
N GLY A 87 0.60 -9.40 6.35
CA GLY A 87 1.18 -9.22 7.66
C GLY A 87 0.73 -7.91 8.33
N GLU A 88 1.56 -7.41 9.23
CA GLU A 88 1.37 -6.13 9.91
C GLU A 88 2.35 -5.08 9.37
N SER A 89 1.92 -3.83 9.42
CA SER A 89 2.71 -2.65 9.02
C SER A 89 2.73 -1.58 10.10
N ILE A 90 3.69 -0.67 10.01
CA ILE A 90 3.83 0.51 10.84
C ILE A 90 3.31 1.72 10.06
N ASN A 91 2.23 2.30 10.57
CA ASN A 91 1.63 3.56 10.11
C ASN A 91 2.44 4.79 10.55
N TYR A 92 3.73 4.79 10.20
CA TYR A 92 4.66 5.88 10.44
C TYR A 92 5.83 5.79 9.47
N ASP A 93 6.14 6.88 8.78
CA ASP A 93 7.32 6.95 7.91
C ASP A 93 8.46 7.63 8.67
N GLU A 94 9.55 6.90 8.91
CA GLU A 94 10.70 7.41 9.65
C GLU A 94 11.47 8.50 8.87
N LEU A 95 11.47 8.44 7.53
CA LEU A 95 12.18 9.41 6.70
C LEU A 95 11.42 10.72 6.55
N ALA A 96 10.09 10.64 6.46
CA ALA A 96 9.21 11.81 6.46
C ALA A 96 8.81 12.26 7.87
N ASN A 97 9.20 11.51 8.90
CA ASN A 97 8.91 11.75 10.31
C ASN A 97 7.43 12.04 10.59
N GLY A 98 6.53 11.19 10.07
CA GLY A 98 5.10 11.46 10.10
C GLY A 98 4.21 10.23 10.03
N VAL A 99 2.98 10.39 10.50
CA VAL A 99 1.92 9.39 10.35
C VAL A 99 1.53 9.28 8.88
N ILE A 100 1.44 8.06 8.36
CA ILE A 100 1.17 7.85 6.93
C ILE A 100 -0.31 8.10 6.62
N VAL A 101 -1.19 7.47 7.38
CA VAL A 101 -2.65 7.60 7.26
C VAL A 101 -3.24 7.95 8.61
N HIS A 102 -4.21 8.84 8.66
CA HIS A 102 -4.86 9.21 9.92
C HIS A 102 -5.43 7.95 10.63
N PRO A 103 -5.15 7.71 11.94
CA PRO A 103 -5.56 6.48 12.62
C PRO A 103 -7.06 6.20 12.57
N GLY A 104 -7.90 7.23 12.69
CA GLY A 104 -9.36 7.08 12.60
C GLY A 104 -9.83 6.58 11.22
N ILE A 105 -9.11 6.91 10.14
CA ILE A 105 -9.39 6.40 8.79
C ILE A 105 -9.05 4.91 8.72
N LEU A 106 -7.90 4.50 9.26
CA LEU A 106 -7.52 3.09 9.30
C LEU A 106 -8.46 2.25 10.16
N SER A 107 -8.90 2.76 11.31
CA SER A 107 -9.89 2.08 12.16
C SER A 107 -11.24 1.91 11.46
N PHE A 108 -11.71 2.93 10.73
CA PHE A 108 -12.91 2.82 9.90
C PHE A 108 -12.77 1.75 8.82
N ILE A 109 -11.67 1.78 8.05
CA ILE A 109 -11.39 0.79 6.99
C ILE A 109 -11.30 -0.63 7.58
N ALA A 110 -10.58 -0.80 8.70
CA ALA A 110 -10.46 -2.08 9.38
C ALA A 110 -11.82 -2.64 9.82
N SER A 111 -12.69 -1.79 10.38
CA SER A 111 -14.03 -2.17 10.82
C SER A 111 -14.90 -2.66 9.65
N ARG A 112 -14.82 -1.98 8.50
CA ARG A 112 -15.53 -2.36 7.27
C ARG A 112 -15.04 -3.68 6.72
N LEU A 113 -13.72 -3.87 6.66
CA LEU A 113 -13.10 -5.11 6.17
C LEU A 113 -13.22 -6.30 7.13
N GLY A 114 -13.61 -6.08 8.39
CA GLY A 114 -13.52 -7.12 9.42
C GLY A 114 -12.08 -7.49 9.77
N ALA A 115 -11.14 -6.57 9.55
CA ALA A 115 -9.73 -6.73 9.91
C ALA A 115 -9.51 -6.44 11.41
N ALA A 116 -8.34 -6.85 11.92
CA ALA A 116 -7.90 -6.42 13.25
C ALA A 116 -7.79 -4.90 13.32
N GLN A 117 -8.26 -4.31 14.42
CA GLN A 117 -8.15 -2.88 14.66
C GLN A 117 -6.67 -2.46 14.80
N PRO A 118 -6.28 -1.27 14.32
CA PRO A 118 -4.94 -0.74 14.55
C PRO A 118 -4.57 -0.68 16.04
N ARG A 119 -3.30 -0.96 16.37
CA ARG A 119 -2.76 -0.94 17.74
C ARG A 119 -1.57 0.00 17.81
N GLY A 120 -1.76 1.18 18.39
CA GLY A 120 -0.74 2.23 18.37
C GLY A 120 -0.36 2.60 16.94
N LYS A 121 0.90 2.42 16.56
CA LYS A 121 1.36 2.63 15.17
C LYS A 121 1.21 1.41 14.27
N ILE A 122 0.76 0.26 14.80
CA ILE A 122 0.69 -0.99 14.04
C ILE A 122 -0.69 -1.09 13.37
N ALA A 123 -0.73 -1.39 12.08
CA ALA A 123 -1.93 -1.64 11.32
C ALA A 123 -1.79 -2.94 10.49
N HIS A 124 -2.89 -3.39 9.91
CA HIS A 124 -2.87 -4.52 8.99
C HIS A 124 -2.29 -4.09 7.63
N ALA A 125 -1.25 -4.78 7.15
CA ALA A 125 -0.46 -4.31 6.01
C ALA A 125 -1.30 -4.19 4.73
N GLY A 126 -2.18 -5.15 4.46
CA GLY A 126 -3.02 -5.12 3.26
C GLY A 126 -3.95 -3.91 3.22
N LEU A 127 -4.56 -3.52 4.35
CA LEU A 127 -5.50 -2.41 4.37
C LEU A 127 -4.76 -1.06 4.33
N GLU A 128 -3.63 -0.95 5.04
CA GLU A 128 -2.85 0.29 5.07
C GLU A 128 -2.25 0.55 3.69
N HIS A 129 -1.51 -0.41 3.14
CA HIS A 129 -0.78 -0.23 1.89
C HIS A 129 -1.68 -0.14 0.66
N THR A 130 -2.94 -0.58 0.72
CA THR A 130 -3.91 -0.41 -0.38
C THR A 130 -4.84 0.77 -0.11
N TYR A 131 -5.99 0.54 0.53
CA TYR A 131 -7.02 1.55 0.78
C TYR A 131 -6.52 2.72 1.61
N GLY A 132 -5.76 2.46 2.67
CA GLY A 132 -5.20 3.51 3.53
C GLY A 132 -4.33 4.49 2.75
N TYR A 133 -3.47 3.98 1.87
CA TYR A 133 -2.55 4.79 1.09
C TYR A 133 -3.24 5.76 0.13
N LEU A 134 -4.44 5.46 -0.35
CA LEU A 134 -5.25 6.42 -1.11
C LEU A 134 -5.45 7.72 -0.30
N PHE A 135 -5.64 7.59 1.02
CA PHE A 135 -5.92 8.69 1.94
C PHE A 135 -4.68 9.21 2.70
N SER A 136 -3.46 8.80 2.31
CA SER A 136 -2.23 9.30 2.92
C SER A 136 -1.93 10.72 2.46
N LEU A 137 -1.95 11.72 3.36
CA LEU A 137 -1.57 13.11 3.08
C LEU A 137 -0.08 13.41 3.32
N LEU A 138 0.70 12.42 3.75
CA LEU A 138 2.12 12.60 4.04
C LEU A 138 2.95 12.76 2.75
N PRO A 139 3.56 13.93 2.49
CA PRO A 139 4.51 14.07 1.39
C PRO A 139 5.83 13.37 1.76
N THR A 140 6.42 12.65 0.81
CA THR A 140 7.76 12.07 0.97
C THR A 140 8.68 12.52 -0.16
N LYS A 141 9.98 12.31 -0.02
CA LYS A 141 10.96 12.56 -1.11
C LYS A 141 10.71 11.72 -2.37
N PHE A 142 9.84 10.71 -2.28
CA PHE A 142 9.42 9.86 -3.39
C PHE A 142 8.00 10.19 -3.89
N GLY A 143 7.42 11.31 -3.44
CA GLY A 143 6.03 11.69 -3.68
C GLY A 143 5.06 11.13 -2.62
N PHE A 144 3.77 11.28 -2.87
CA PHE A 144 2.73 10.74 -1.99
C PHE A 144 2.61 9.22 -2.13
N LYS A 145 2.26 8.54 -1.04
CA LYS A 145 2.06 7.08 -1.04
C LYS A 145 0.93 6.65 -1.98
N ARG A 146 -0.13 7.46 -2.13
CA ARG A 146 -1.26 7.22 -3.05
C ARG A 146 -0.85 7.08 -4.51
N ALA A 147 0.25 7.74 -4.92
CA ALA A 147 0.77 7.71 -6.28
C ALA A 147 1.07 6.28 -6.78
N ARG A 148 1.29 5.34 -5.85
CA ARG A 148 1.47 3.91 -6.16
C ARG A 148 0.27 3.27 -6.87
N TRP A 149 -0.93 3.77 -6.62
CA TRP A 149 -2.18 3.19 -7.13
C TRP A 149 -2.91 4.09 -8.12
N VAL A 150 -2.71 5.42 -8.05
CA VAL A 150 -3.40 6.36 -8.95
C VAL A 150 -2.67 6.57 -10.28
N ARG A 151 -1.39 6.20 -10.35
CA ARG A 151 -0.60 6.27 -11.59
C ARG A 151 -0.60 4.91 -12.31
N PRO A 152 -0.57 4.90 -13.65
CA PRO A 152 -0.59 3.67 -14.43
C PRO A 152 0.78 2.98 -14.53
N ASP A 153 1.77 3.39 -13.72
CA ASP A 153 3.16 2.90 -13.82
C ASP A 153 3.24 1.38 -13.67
N LEU A 154 2.43 0.82 -12.77
CA LEU A 154 2.37 -0.61 -12.51
C LEU A 154 1.79 -1.37 -13.70
N GLU A 155 0.66 -0.92 -14.23
CA GLU A 155 0.02 -1.56 -15.37
C GLU A 155 0.83 -1.42 -16.65
N ASP A 156 1.38 -0.22 -16.91
CA ASP A 156 2.23 0.04 -18.07
C ASP A 156 3.52 -0.77 -18.00
N GLY A 157 4.10 -0.91 -16.81
CA GLY A 157 5.32 -1.68 -16.58
C GLY A 157 5.12 -3.18 -16.76
N LEU A 158 4.02 -3.74 -16.24
CA LEU A 158 3.76 -5.18 -16.28
C LEU A 158 2.92 -5.65 -17.47
N GLY A 159 2.49 -4.72 -18.33
CA GLY A 159 1.62 -5.03 -19.48
C GLY A 159 0.21 -5.44 -19.05
N LEU A 160 -0.29 -4.89 -17.95
CA LEU A 160 -1.66 -5.11 -17.48
C LEU A 160 -2.62 -4.12 -18.15
N ARG A 161 -3.92 -4.43 -18.13
CA ARG A 161 -4.94 -3.44 -18.51
C ARG A 161 -4.90 -2.27 -17.53
N ARG A 162 -4.74 -1.03 -18.02
CA ARG A 162 -4.76 0.18 -17.17
C ARG A 162 -5.99 0.24 -16.27
N GLY A 163 -5.79 0.60 -15.01
CA GLY A 163 -6.83 0.64 -13.99
C GLY A 163 -7.08 -0.70 -13.30
N SER A 164 -6.49 -1.81 -13.77
CA SER A 164 -6.65 -3.11 -13.13
C SER A 164 -5.99 -3.19 -11.76
N ALA A 165 -4.95 -2.38 -11.50
CA ALA A 165 -4.30 -2.26 -10.20
C ALA A 165 -4.58 -0.90 -9.52
N GLY A 166 -5.53 -0.13 -10.07
CA GLY A 166 -5.91 1.18 -9.57
C GLY A 166 -7.05 1.15 -8.55
N PRO A 167 -7.48 2.31 -8.04
CA PRO A 167 -8.48 2.41 -6.99
C PRO A 167 -9.92 2.17 -7.43
N ALA A 168 -10.17 2.13 -8.73
CA ALA A 168 -11.49 1.87 -9.32
C ALA A 168 -11.36 0.83 -10.45
N PRO A 169 -10.96 -0.41 -10.13
CA PRO A 169 -10.79 -1.43 -11.16
C PRO A 169 -12.15 -1.83 -11.74
N ALA A 170 -12.16 -2.15 -13.04
CA ALA A 170 -13.36 -2.64 -13.71
C ALA A 170 -13.79 -4.04 -13.23
N GLU A 171 -12.84 -4.84 -12.74
CA GLU A 171 -13.05 -6.19 -12.21
C GLU A 171 -12.17 -6.42 -10.98
N GLY A 172 -12.70 -7.15 -10.00
CA GLY A 172 -12.06 -7.34 -8.70
C GLY A 172 -12.09 -6.07 -7.85
N THR A 173 -11.21 -6.04 -6.85
CA THR A 173 -11.02 -4.89 -5.94
C THR A 173 -9.54 -4.50 -5.93
N LEU A 174 -9.20 -3.30 -5.46
CA LEU A 174 -7.82 -2.86 -5.30
C LEU A 174 -7.05 -3.86 -4.43
N LEU A 175 -7.60 -4.23 -3.26
CA LEU A 175 -6.92 -5.15 -2.35
C LEU A 175 -6.78 -6.55 -2.96
N ALA A 176 -7.82 -7.14 -3.54
CA ALA A 176 -7.73 -8.44 -4.20
C ALA A 176 -6.73 -8.42 -5.36
N ASN A 177 -6.81 -7.43 -6.24
CA ASN A 177 -5.95 -7.32 -7.42
C ASN A 177 -4.47 -7.16 -7.03
N ILE A 178 -4.15 -6.29 -6.08
CA ILE A 178 -2.78 -6.13 -5.58
C ILE A 178 -2.32 -7.40 -4.84
N THR A 179 -3.20 -8.07 -4.09
CA THR A 179 -2.86 -9.33 -3.41
C THR A 179 -2.54 -10.44 -4.40
N CYS A 180 -3.34 -10.62 -5.44
CA CYS A 180 -3.09 -11.61 -6.48
C CYS A 180 -1.82 -11.30 -7.26
N LEU A 181 -1.61 -10.03 -7.62
CA LEU A 181 -0.42 -9.60 -8.34
C LEU A 181 0.84 -9.86 -7.51
N ALA A 182 0.92 -9.29 -6.30
CA ALA A 182 2.06 -9.42 -5.41
C ALA A 182 2.26 -10.86 -4.92
N GLY A 183 1.17 -11.56 -4.60
CA GLY A 183 1.18 -12.95 -4.15
C GLY A 183 1.71 -13.90 -5.22
N SER A 184 1.31 -13.71 -6.48
CA SER A 184 1.79 -14.52 -7.59
C SER A 184 3.30 -14.40 -7.84
N ILE A 185 3.89 -13.30 -7.36
CA ILE A 185 5.33 -13.05 -7.38
C ILE A 185 5.98 -13.63 -6.12
N ALA A 186 5.50 -13.28 -4.93
CA ALA A 186 6.24 -13.54 -3.70
C ALA A 186 5.93 -14.87 -3.00
N LEU A 187 4.76 -15.47 -3.25
CA LEU A 187 4.23 -16.56 -2.41
C LEU A 187 4.18 -17.93 -3.09
N LYS A 188 4.39 -18.02 -4.41
CA LYS A 188 4.23 -19.28 -5.15
C LYS A 188 5.17 -20.40 -4.70
N ASP A 189 6.34 -20.06 -4.18
CA ASP A 189 7.34 -21.01 -3.68
C ASP A 189 7.18 -21.34 -2.18
N ASP A 190 6.10 -20.85 -1.54
CA ASP A 190 5.69 -21.21 -0.20
C ASP A 190 4.37 -21.98 -0.29
N ALA A 191 4.39 -23.30 -0.04
CA ALA A 191 3.24 -24.16 -0.30
C ALA A 191 1.98 -23.72 0.48
N ALA A 192 2.13 -23.33 1.74
CA ALA A 192 1.02 -22.88 2.58
C ALA A 192 0.46 -21.54 2.10
N ALA A 193 1.32 -20.57 1.80
CA ALA A 193 0.88 -19.27 1.28
C ALA A 193 0.28 -19.37 -0.13
N SER A 194 0.81 -20.24 -0.99
CA SER A 194 0.32 -20.50 -2.35
C SER A 194 -1.06 -21.17 -2.35
N ALA A 195 -1.31 -22.07 -1.39
CA ALA A 195 -2.63 -22.66 -1.18
C ALA A 195 -3.67 -21.61 -0.78
N GLU A 196 -3.34 -20.68 0.11
CA GLU A 196 -4.23 -19.57 0.46
C GLU A 196 -4.43 -18.60 -0.71
N LEU A 197 -3.38 -18.28 -1.46
CA LEU A 197 -3.48 -17.43 -2.65
C LEU A 197 -4.44 -18.01 -3.68
N SER A 198 -4.43 -19.32 -3.87
CA SER A 198 -5.29 -20.02 -4.83
C SER A 198 -6.78 -19.84 -4.52
N LYS A 199 -7.15 -19.72 -3.23
CA LYS A 199 -8.53 -19.45 -2.80
C LYS A 199 -8.96 -18.01 -3.11
N VAL A 200 -8.02 -17.08 -3.17
CA VAL A 200 -8.27 -15.65 -3.43
C VAL A 200 -8.32 -15.32 -4.92
N LEU A 201 -7.62 -16.08 -5.77
CA LEU A 201 -7.55 -15.85 -7.23
C LEU A 201 -8.92 -15.60 -7.91
N PRO A 202 -10.02 -16.31 -7.58
CA PRO A 202 -11.33 -16.05 -8.19
C PRO A 202 -11.88 -14.64 -7.96
N HIS A 203 -11.44 -13.95 -6.90
CA HIS A 203 -11.88 -12.58 -6.56
C HIS A 203 -11.12 -11.49 -7.32
N CYS A 204 -10.03 -11.84 -8.01
CA CYS A 204 -9.18 -10.90 -8.72
C CYS A 204 -9.66 -10.69 -10.15
N GLY A 205 -9.47 -9.50 -10.72
CA GLY A 205 -9.90 -9.18 -12.09
C GLY A 205 -9.18 -10.01 -13.15
N ALA A 206 -9.80 -10.22 -14.31
CA ALA A 206 -9.29 -11.12 -15.35
C ALA A 206 -7.85 -10.80 -15.79
N SER A 207 -7.51 -9.53 -15.98
CA SER A 207 -6.14 -9.11 -16.35
C SER A 207 -5.11 -9.51 -15.29
N ILE A 208 -5.47 -9.48 -14.01
CA ILE A 208 -4.59 -9.84 -12.90
C ILE A 208 -4.46 -11.36 -12.81
N ARG A 209 -5.57 -12.10 -12.94
CA ARG A 209 -5.54 -13.57 -12.97
C ARG A 209 -4.67 -14.10 -14.12
N ALA A 210 -4.80 -13.51 -15.31
CA ALA A 210 -4.00 -13.87 -16.48
C ALA A 210 -2.50 -13.59 -16.30
N TYR A 211 -2.14 -12.56 -15.53
CA TYR A 211 -0.76 -12.33 -15.12
C TYR A 211 -0.32 -13.36 -14.07
N ALA A 212 -1.14 -13.58 -13.04
CA ALA A 212 -0.85 -14.46 -11.92
C ALA A 212 -0.68 -15.94 -12.35
N SER A 213 -1.28 -16.36 -13.46
CA SER A 213 -1.10 -17.71 -14.00
C SER A 213 0.24 -17.93 -14.70
N ARG A 214 0.99 -16.87 -15.00
CA ARG A 214 2.28 -16.96 -15.71
C ARG A 214 3.44 -17.19 -14.72
N PRO A 215 4.52 -17.88 -15.13
CA PRO A 215 5.78 -17.81 -14.40
C PRO A 215 6.33 -16.39 -14.48
N VAL A 216 6.86 -15.88 -13.36
CA VAL A 216 7.46 -14.55 -13.28
C VAL A 216 8.88 -14.71 -12.81
N ARG A 217 9.81 -14.59 -13.76
CA ARG A 217 11.23 -14.50 -13.46
C ARG A 217 11.50 -13.28 -12.60
N ARG A 218 12.17 -13.46 -11.48
CA ARG A 218 12.43 -12.38 -10.51
C ARG A 218 13.74 -12.59 -9.76
N GLY A 219 14.37 -11.50 -9.34
CA GLY A 219 15.43 -11.56 -8.34
C GLY A 219 14.84 -11.50 -6.94
N ARG A 220 15.29 -12.35 -6.02
CA ARG A 220 14.89 -12.31 -4.62
C ARG A 220 16.09 -12.02 -3.73
N LEU A 221 15.99 -10.98 -2.91
CA LEU A 221 16.84 -10.78 -1.74
C LEU A 221 16.17 -11.44 -0.53
N THR A 222 16.91 -12.32 0.15
CA THR A 222 16.46 -13.03 1.35
C THR A 222 17.34 -12.63 2.54
N GLU A 223 16.69 -12.18 3.62
CA GLU A 223 17.32 -11.84 4.90
C GLU A 223 16.75 -12.76 5.99
N GLU A 224 17.55 -13.68 6.51
CA GLU A 224 17.13 -14.70 7.48
C GLU A 224 17.77 -14.48 8.85
N THR A 225 16.97 -14.57 9.91
CA THR A 225 17.45 -14.56 11.29
C THR A 225 16.57 -15.45 12.18
N VAL A 226 17.08 -15.78 13.37
CA VAL A 226 16.37 -16.55 14.39
C VAL A 226 16.25 -15.68 15.64
N LEU A 227 15.02 -15.46 16.08
CA LEU A 227 14.72 -14.70 17.29
C LEU A 227 14.97 -15.55 18.55
N PRO A 228 15.09 -14.93 19.73
CA PRO A 228 15.07 -15.66 21.00
C PRO A 228 13.88 -16.61 21.06
N GLY A 229 14.12 -17.86 21.50
CA GLY A 229 13.10 -18.91 21.49
C GLY A 229 13.01 -19.73 20.19
N GLY A 230 13.90 -19.51 19.21
CA GLY A 230 14.02 -20.38 18.03
C GLY A 230 13.06 -20.03 16.88
N ARG A 231 12.25 -18.98 17.01
CA ARG A 231 11.36 -18.49 15.95
C ARG A 231 12.20 -17.93 14.79
N LYS A 232 12.22 -18.65 13.67
CA LYS A 232 12.84 -18.23 12.42
C LYS A 232 11.98 -17.19 11.70
N ILE A 233 12.62 -16.10 11.28
CA ILE A 233 12.05 -15.04 10.45
C ILE A 233 12.87 -14.95 9.17
N VAL A 234 12.17 -14.87 8.02
CA VAL A 234 12.80 -14.65 6.72
C VAL A 234 12.10 -13.49 6.02
N LEU A 235 12.81 -12.38 5.86
CA LEU A 235 12.37 -11.23 5.09
C LEU A 235 12.72 -11.45 3.63
N ARG A 236 11.76 -11.25 2.72
CA ARG A 236 11.92 -11.50 1.29
C ARG A 236 11.58 -10.23 0.52
N THR A 237 12.50 -9.79 -0.32
CA THR A 237 12.28 -8.70 -1.27
C THR A 237 12.41 -9.25 -2.68
N ASP A 238 11.28 -9.39 -3.36
CA ASP A 238 11.22 -9.82 -4.76
C ASP A 238 11.24 -8.61 -5.69
N PHE A 239 12.02 -8.70 -6.76
CA PHE A 239 12.12 -7.72 -7.83
C PHE A 239 11.66 -8.36 -9.13
N ALA A 240 10.40 -8.13 -9.50
CA ALA A 240 9.84 -8.57 -10.78
C ALA A 240 10.11 -7.49 -11.84
N PRO A 241 10.82 -7.79 -12.94
CA PRO A 241 11.13 -6.80 -13.96
C PRO A 241 9.87 -6.36 -14.69
N PHE A 242 9.83 -5.08 -15.05
CA PHE A 242 8.84 -4.57 -15.99
C PHE A 242 9.21 -5.00 -17.41
N LEU A 243 8.18 -5.17 -18.24
CA LEU A 243 8.33 -5.37 -19.69
C LEU A 243 8.92 -4.13 -20.36
N LYS A 244 8.58 -2.95 -19.84
CA LYS A 244 9.13 -1.66 -20.25
C LYS A 244 9.21 -0.72 -19.04
N ALA A 245 10.20 0.16 -19.01
CA ALA A 245 10.27 1.18 -17.97
C ALA A 245 9.01 2.06 -17.99
N ALA A 246 8.48 2.38 -16.81
CA ALA A 246 7.26 3.17 -16.64
C ALA A 246 7.38 4.06 -15.39
N GLY A 247 7.09 5.36 -15.53
CA GLY A 247 7.22 6.33 -14.43
C GLY A 247 8.65 6.45 -13.87
N GLY A 248 9.67 6.13 -14.65
CA GLY A 248 11.07 6.05 -14.20
C GLY A 248 11.42 4.78 -13.41
N ASN A 249 10.49 3.84 -13.31
CA ASN A 249 10.66 2.55 -12.64
C ASN A 249 10.93 1.44 -13.66
N SER A 250 11.63 0.40 -13.24
CA SER A 250 11.96 -0.76 -14.07
C SER A 250 11.56 -2.10 -13.45
N HIS A 251 11.15 -2.11 -12.18
CA HIS A 251 10.75 -3.31 -11.48
C HIS A 251 9.55 -3.03 -10.56
N LEU A 252 8.76 -4.06 -10.29
CA LEU A 252 7.91 -4.13 -9.11
C LEU A 252 8.69 -4.76 -7.96
N LEU A 253 8.82 -4.03 -6.86
CA LEU A 253 9.24 -4.58 -5.58
C LEU A 253 8.03 -5.20 -4.88
N VAL A 254 8.16 -6.45 -4.42
CA VAL A 254 7.21 -7.09 -3.49
C VAL A 254 7.96 -7.51 -2.23
N TYR A 255 7.51 -7.01 -1.08
CA TYR A 255 8.07 -7.36 0.22
C TYR A 255 7.13 -8.31 0.97
N SER A 256 7.69 -9.42 1.45
CA SER A 256 6.97 -10.41 2.25
C SER A 256 7.82 -10.91 3.42
N VAL A 257 7.15 -11.46 4.43
CA VAL A 257 7.78 -12.02 5.62
C VAL A 257 7.29 -13.43 5.81
N TYR A 258 8.22 -14.39 5.83
CA TYR A 258 7.97 -15.71 6.37
C TYR A 258 8.29 -15.72 7.86
N ASP A 259 7.37 -16.30 8.62
CA ASP A 259 7.47 -16.45 10.05
C ASP A 259 7.10 -17.87 10.44
N SER A 260 8.06 -18.58 11.02
CA SER A 260 7.88 -19.97 11.48
C SER A 260 6.72 -20.14 12.47
N ALA A 261 6.37 -19.11 13.24
CA ALA A 261 5.21 -19.18 14.14
C ALA A 261 3.87 -19.23 13.38
N ARG A 262 3.84 -18.71 12.15
CA ARG A 262 2.68 -18.76 11.24
C ARG A 262 2.77 -19.89 10.22
N GLY A 263 3.94 -20.49 10.05
CA GLY A 263 4.21 -21.56 9.08
C GLY A 263 4.09 -21.14 7.61
N ARG A 264 4.08 -19.83 7.30
CA ARG A 264 3.92 -19.32 5.93
C ARG A 264 4.42 -17.89 5.76
N ALA A 265 4.67 -17.51 4.51
CA ALA A 265 4.91 -16.13 4.12
C ALA A 265 3.63 -15.28 4.08
N SER A 266 3.75 -13.99 4.43
CA SER A 266 2.69 -12.98 4.35
C SER A 266 3.21 -11.76 3.60
N LEU A 267 2.39 -11.18 2.72
CA LEU A 267 2.66 -9.93 2.02
C LEU A 267 2.70 -8.76 3.00
N ILE A 268 3.56 -7.78 2.72
CA ILE A 268 3.59 -6.52 3.47
C ILE A 268 3.34 -5.34 2.54
N SER A 269 4.09 -5.23 1.44
CA SER A 269 4.02 -4.07 0.56
C SER A 269 4.42 -4.43 -0.86
N ALA A 270 3.90 -3.67 -1.82
CA ALA A 270 4.33 -3.73 -3.21
C ALA A 270 4.37 -2.32 -3.80
N PHE A 271 5.41 -1.99 -4.58
CA PHE A 271 5.48 -0.72 -5.29
C PHE A 271 6.56 -0.73 -6.40
N PRO A 272 6.40 0.08 -7.46
CA PRO A 272 7.42 0.26 -8.48
C PRO A 272 8.74 0.84 -7.92
N VAL A 273 9.87 0.36 -8.43
CA VAL A 273 11.22 0.88 -8.12
C VAL A 273 12.07 0.99 -9.38
N ASN A 274 13.05 1.89 -9.35
CA ASN A 274 14.02 2.05 -10.44
C ASN A 274 15.17 1.03 -10.36
N GLU A 275 15.94 0.94 -11.45
CA GLU A 275 17.02 -0.04 -11.58
C GLU A 275 18.14 0.18 -10.57
N GLY A 276 18.45 1.46 -10.26
CA GLY A 276 19.47 1.81 -9.27
C GLY A 276 19.11 1.28 -7.87
N PHE A 277 17.84 1.33 -7.51
CA PHE A 277 17.34 0.74 -6.26
C PHE A 277 17.61 -0.76 -6.20
N VAL A 278 17.29 -1.49 -7.27
CA VAL A 278 17.50 -2.94 -7.36
C VAL A 278 18.99 -3.26 -7.23
N LYS A 279 19.85 -2.62 -8.03
CA LYS A 279 21.32 -2.80 -7.99
C LYS A 279 21.90 -2.58 -6.59
N ASN A 280 21.45 -1.53 -5.91
CA ASN A 280 21.89 -1.24 -4.54
C ASN A 280 21.42 -2.30 -3.54
N ALA A 281 20.17 -2.76 -3.65
CA ALA A 281 19.59 -3.73 -2.73
C ALA A 281 20.32 -5.09 -2.78
N ILE A 282 20.72 -5.54 -3.98
CA ILE A 282 21.37 -6.83 -4.24
C ILE A 282 22.90 -6.76 -4.35
N SER A 283 23.50 -5.62 -4.03
CA SER A 283 24.95 -5.43 -4.13
C SER A 283 25.72 -6.49 -3.33
N PRO A 284 26.75 -7.15 -3.92
CA PRO A 284 27.51 -8.21 -3.26
C PRO A 284 28.09 -7.83 -1.88
N ALA A 285 28.48 -6.57 -1.69
CA ALA A 285 29.01 -6.07 -0.42
C ALA A 285 28.00 -6.19 0.74
N GLY A 286 26.70 -6.20 0.42
CA GLY A 286 25.61 -6.33 1.36
C GLY A 286 25.20 -7.77 1.68
N LEU A 287 25.83 -8.79 1.08
CA LEU A 287 25.44 -10.21 1.18
C LEU A 287 26.39 -11.02 2.09
N GLY A 288 25.95 -12.21 2.49
CA GLY A 288 26.70 -13.15 3.32
C GLY A 288 26.17 -13.27 4.76
N ALA A 289 26.90 -14.03 5.57
CA ALA A 289 26.58 -14.25 6.98
C ALA A 289 26.92 -13.02 7.85
N GLY A 290 26.29 -12.94 9.02
CA GLY A 290 26.55 -11.88 10.01
C GLY A 290 26.08 -10.49 9.58
N LYS A 291 25.29 -10.38 8.50
CA LYS A 291 24.76 -9.10 8.02
C LYS A 291 23.56 -8.66 8.87
N PRO A 292 23.34 -7.36 9.06
CA PRO A 292 22.14 -6.87 9.75
C PRO A 292 20.86 -7.34 9.06
N VAL A 293 19.91 -7.82 9.85
CA VAL A 293 18.55 -8.18 9.42
C VAL A 293 17.59 -7.26 10.12
N GLN A 294 16.83 -6.49 9.35
CA GLN A 294 15.87 -5.52 9.87
C GLN A 294 14.67 -5.44 8.94
N THR A 295 13.49 -5.20 9.51
CA THR A 295 12.29 -4.93 8.73
C THR A 295 12.45 -3.66 7.90
N ARG A 296 11.79 -3.64 6.74
CA ARG A 296 11.80 -2.53 5.78
C ARG A 296 10.40 -2.26 5.30
N TYR A 297 10.22 -1.14 4.59
CA TYR A 297 8.99 -0.81 3.88
C TYR A 297 7.75 -0.85 4.78
N ASN A 298 7.90 -0.30 5.98
CA ASN A 298 6.88 -0.26 7.02
C ASN A 298 6.49 -1.63 7.59
N ALA A 299 7.20 -2.73 7.33
CA ALA A 299 6.86 -4.01 7.92
C ALA A 299 6.98 -4.00 9.45
N TYR A 300 5.99 -4.60 10.12
CA TYR A 300 6.06 -4.93 11.54
C TYR A 300 6.15 -6.45 11.73
N VAL A 301 7.13 -6.86 12.50
CA VAL A 301 7.33 -8.23 12.97
C VAL A 301 7.67 -8.16 14.45
N GLU A 302 6.78 -8.70 15.28
CA GLU A 302 6.95 -8.78 16.72
C GLU A 302 8.28 -9.45 17.09
N GLY A 303 9.02 -8.84 18.02
CA GLY A 303 10.33 -9.33 18.48
C GLY A 303 11.52 -9.02 17.55
N LEU A 304 11.27 -8.57 16.31
CA LEU A 304 12.32 -8.15 15.37
C LEU A 304 12.34 -6.63 15.17
N THR A 305 11.16 -6.03 14.96
CA THR A 305 11.06 -4.62 14.59
C THR A 305 11.34 -3.73 15.79
N GLY A 306 12.33 -2.83 15.66
CA GLY A 306 12.75 -1.93 16.74
C GLY A 306 13.55 -2.60 17.86
N ALA A 307 13.76 -3.91 17.83
CA ALA A 307 14.42 -4.68 18.90
C ALA A 307 15.96 -4.70 18.81
N GLY A 308 16.56 -4.00 17.85
CA GLY A 308 18.02 -3.83 17.73
C GLY A 308 18.64 -4.48 16.48
N LYS A 309 19.97 -4.61 16.48
CA LYS A 309 20.75 -5.08 15.33
C LYS A 309 20.85 -6.61 15.30
N PHE A 310 19.77 -7.28 14.94
CA PHE A 310 19.83 -8.70 14.61
C PHE A 310 20.81 -8.91 13.45
N LYS A 311 21.62 -9.97 13.56
CA LYS A 311 22.49 -10.42 12.48
C LYS A 311 21.96 -11.74 11.93
N GLY A 312 22.23 -11.99 10.67
CA GLY A 312 21.71 -13.15 9.99
C GLY A 312 22.39 -13.39 8.65
N LEU A 313 21.73 -14.20 7.83
CA LEU A 313 22.18 -14.50 6.48
C LEU A 313 21.43 -13.61 5.49
N ARG A 314 22.18 -12.94 4.61
CA ARG A 314 21.63 -12.16 3.51
C ARG A 314 22.09 -12.76 2.18
N SER A 315 21.15 -13.22 1.35
CA SER A 315 21.44 -13.93 0.11
C SER A 315 20.56 -13.44 -1.03
N VAL A 316 21.00 -13.68 -2.27
CA VAL A 316 20.23 -13.35 -3.47
C VAL A 316 20.07 -14.60 -4.31
N SER A 317 18.88 -14.80 -4.86
CA SER A 317 18.59 -15.85 -5.83
C SER A 317 17.80 -15.29 -7.01
N VAL A 318 17.87 -15.98 -8.13
CA VAL A 318 16.94 -15.80 -9.25
C VAL A 318 15.90 -16.91 -9.14
N ILE A 319 14.63 -16.54 -9.18
CA ILE A 319 13.51 -17.49 -9.19
C ILE A 319 12.88 -17.40 -10.58
N GLU A 320 12.68 -18.55 -11.19
CA GLU A 320 12.07 -18.71 -12.52
C GLU A 320 10.61 -19.18 -12.41
#